data_AF-A0A2C9KQT9-F1
#
_entry.id   AF-A0A2C9KQT9-F1
#
_cell.length_a   1.000
_cell.length_b   1.000
_cell.length_c   1.000
_cell.angle_alpha   90.00
_cell.angle_beta   90.00
_cell.angle_gamma   90.00
#
_symmetry.space_group_name_H-M   'P 1'
#
loop_
_entity.id
_entity.type
_entity.pdbx_description
1 polymer ?
#
loop_
_entity_poly.entity_id
_entity_poly.type
_entity_poly.pdbx_seq_one_letter_code
_entity_poly.pdbx_strand_id
1 'polypeptide(L)'
;MHPSPLVKKGDHSSFLTNSSNALVISPMSQFMAASNQLSLVRQELNYGIMGLVDSVPANYSVDFIVYYSNRGINQAMTNWGKFLLSLYQKNLFRRQFDTTLSYMGYWTDNGAYYYYNPEKGKNYETTILDVMDYINRENISFQYIQYDSWWYDKGHVNGTLTWTPTADAIPDGFGYLANKTQLPFSCHNRFWDNQTSYAQYNGGKYLFISDQDSGLAIPDDNQFWIDLFNMTQHWGPFIMYEQDWLHKETDENQIVLTDLDIGRKWLTGMGKAAATFGLVSIQYCSAYSKHILQSLEIPAVTQ
;
A
#
# COMPACT_ATOMS: atom_id res chain seq x y z
N MET A 1 10.61 -14.37 -35.76
CA MET A 1 10.04 -14.09 -34.42
C MET A 1 10.85 -12.94 -33.85
N HIS A 2 10.39 -11.71 -34.06
CA HIS A 2 11.00 -10.55 -33.41
C HIS A 2 10.42 -10.43 -31.99
N PRO A 3 11.23 -10.04 -30.99
CA PRO A 3 10.74 -9.85 -29.64
C PRO A 3 9.74 -8.70 -29.64
N SER A 4 8.59 -8.93 -29.03
CA SER A 4 7.58 -7.91 -28.76
C SER A 4 8.23 -6.76 -27.97
N PRO A 5 8.10 -5.50 -28.38
CA PRO A 5 8.60 -4.39 -27.59
C PRO A 5 7.80 -4.33 -26.29
N LEU A 6 8.52 -4.34 -25.17
CA LEU A 6 8.03 -4.13 -23.81
C LEU A 6 6.93 -3.06 -23.79
N VAL A 7 5.67 -3.51 -23.69
CA VAL A 7 4.59 -2.65 -23.21
C VAL A 7 4.93 -2.39 -21.75
N LYS A 8 5.37 -1.17 -21.42
CA LYS A 8 5.36 -0.71 -20.03
C LYS A 8 3.89 -0.72 -19.58
N LYS A 9 3.45 -1.83 -18.99
CA LYS A 9 2.27 -1.85 -18.11
C LYS A 9 2.66 -1.06 -16.86
N GLY A 10 1.87 -0.07 -16.45
CA GLY A 10 2.06 0.57 -15.14
C GLY A 10 1.77 2.07 -15.03
N ASP A 11 1.75 2.83 -16.12
CA ASP A 11 1.48 4.28 -16.04
C ASP A 11 0.02 4.56 -16.37
N HIS A 12 -0.80 4.80 -15.35
CA HIS A 12 -2.23 5.16 -15.43
C HIS A 12 -2.45 6.67 -15.57
N SER A 13 -1.39 7.45 -15.68
CA SER A 13 -1.43 8.88 -15.94
C SER A 13 -0.38 9.25 -16.97
N SER A 14 -0.73 10.16 -17.86
CA SER A 14 0.13 10.56 -18.97
C SER A 14 0.48 12.04 -18.86
N PHE A 15 1.75 12.34 -19.11
CA PHE A 15 2.29 13.70 -19.06
C PHE A 15 2.84 14.07 -20.41
N LEU A 16 2.29 15.12 -21.02
CA LEU A 16 2.78 15.67 -22.28
C LEU A 16 3.26 17.09 -22.02
N THR A 17 4.49 17.40 -22.40
CA THR A 17 5.11 18.70 -22.14
C THR A 17 5.83 19.23 -23.37
N ASN A 18 5.69 20.54 -23.62
CA ASN A 18 6.53 21.27 -24.56
C ASN A 18 6.71 22.70 -24.05
N SER A 19 7.97 23.11 -23.82
CA SER A 19 8.33 24.45 -23.34
C SER A 19 7.62 24.76 -22.02
N SER A 20 6.60 25.64 -22.02
CA SER A 20 5.77 25.97 -20.87
C SER A 20 4.41 25.29 -20.86
N ASN A 21 4.04 24.52 -21.89
CA ASN A 21 2.75 23.85 -21.97
C ASN A 21 2.86 22.44 -21.41
N ALA A 22 1.90 22.06 -20.56
CA ALA A 22 1.81 20.74 -19.96
C ALA A 22 0.36 20.25 -19.94
N LEU A 23 0.17 18.97 -20.28
CA LEU A 23 -1.07 18.22 -20.11
C LEU A 23 -0.84 17.09 -19.12
N VAL A 24 -1.75 16.94 -18.17
CA VAL A 24 -1.88 15.78 -17.29
C VAL A 24 -3.17 15.08 -17.66
N ILE A 25 -3.11 13.81 -18.02
CA ILE A 25 -4.29 12.99 -18.31
C ILE A 25 -4.32 11.83 -17.33
N SER A 26 -5.45 11.62 -16.66
CA SER A 26 -5.62 10.52 -15.71
C SER A 26 -7.07 10.05 -15.68
N PRO A 27 -7.35 8.85 -15.15
CA PRO A 27 -8.67 8.52 -14.65
C PRO A 27 -9.12 9.56 -13.62
N MET A 28 -10.42 9.84 -13.63
CA MET A 28 -11.12 10.67 -12.67
C MET A 28 -12.13 9.85 -11.85
N SER A 29 -12.40 8.60 -12.26
CA SER A 29 -13.16 7.60 -11.51
C SER A 29 -12.63 6.19 -11.80
N GLN A 30 -13.09 5.20 -11.03
CA GLN A 30 -12.75 3.77 -11.21
C GLN A 30 -11.23 3.49 -11.31
N PHE A 31 -10.43 4.11 -10.43
CA PHE A 31 -8.97 4.15 -10.56
C PHE A 31 -8.30 2.79 -10.71
N MET A 32 -8.75 1.79 -9.96
CA MET A 32 -8.18 0.45 -10.01
C MET A 32 -8.50 -0.28 -11.32
N ALA A 33 -9.66 -0.01 -11.91
CA ALA A 33 -10.11 -0.60 -13.18
C ALA A 33 -9.70 0.18 -14.42
N ALA A 34 -9.34 1.46 -14.27
CA ALA A 34 -8.96 2.31 -15.38
C ALA A 34 -7.53 2.01 -15.86
N SER A 35 -7.32 2.13 -17.17
CA SER A 35 -6.07 1.83 -17.85
C SER A 35 -5.83 2.76 -19.03
N ASN A 36 -4.58 2.87 -19.45
CA ASN A 36 -4.21 3.49 -20.71
C ASN A 36 -3.12 2.68 -21.41
N GLN A 37 -3.07 2.83 -22.73
CA GLN A 37 -2.10 2.15 -23.57
C GLN A 37 -1.54 3.11 -24.61
N LEU A 38 -0.21 3.25 -24.61
CA LEU A 38 0.52 3.90 -25.70
C LEU A 38 0.77 2.86 -26.82
N SER A 39 0.19 3.09 -27.99
CA SER A 39 0.49 2.35 -29.20
C SER A 39 1.54 3.12 -30.01
N LEU A 40 2.80 2.68 -29.96
CA LEU A 40 3.87 3.30 -30.76
C LEU A 40 3.68 3.10 -32.26
N VAL A 41 3.03 1.99 -32.67
CA VAL A 41 2.76 1.70 -34.08
C VAL A 41 1.69 2.63 -34.64
N ARG A 42 0.61 2.85 -33.87
CA ARG A 42 -0.48 3.76 -34.28
C ARG A 42 -0.22 5.21 -33.91
N GLN A 43 0.79 5.48 -33.09
CA GLN A 43 1.06 6.78 -32.48
C GLN A 43 -0.15 7.34 -31.72
N GLU A 44 -0.84 6.45 -31.01
CA GLU A 44 -2.08 6.74 -30.29
C GLU A 44 -1.92 6.44 -28.81
N LEU A 45 -2.55 7.28 -27.98
CA LEU A 45 -2.70 7.06 -26.55
C LEU A 45 -4.17 6.76 -26.27
N ASN A 46 -4.43 5.53 -25.85
CA ASN A 46 -5.78 5.01 -25.64
C ASN A 46 -6.11 5.00 -24.14
N TYR A 47 -7.36 5.29 -23.80
CA TYR A 47 -7.88 5.29 -22.42
C TYR A 47 -9.12 4.43 -22.33
N GLY A 48 -9.27 3.69 -21.24
CA GLY A 48 -10.41 2.82 -21.00
C GLY A 48 -10.25 2.01 -19.72
N ILE A 49 -10.91 0.86 -19.65
CA ILE A 49 -10.72 -0.11 -18.57
C ILE A 49 -9.55 -1.07 -18.85
N MET A 50 -9.17 -1.86 -17.87
CA MET A 50 -8.19 -2.94 -18.02
C MET A 50 -8.61 -3.92 -19.13
N GLY A 51 -7.65 -4.33 -19.96
CA GLY A 51 -7.92 -5.18 -21.12
C GLY A 51 -8.20 -6.66 -20.81
N LEU A 52 -8.08 -7.07 -19.54
CA LEU A 52 -8.35 -8.43 -19.08
C LEU A 52 -9.71 -8.57 -18.38
N VAL A 53 -10.52 -7.51 -18.36
CA VAL A 53 -11.83 -7.51 -17.68
C VAL A 53 -12.75 -8.58 -18.28
N ASP A 54 -13.30 -9.45 -17.42
CA ASP A 54 -14.14 -10.58 -17.85
C ASP A 54 -15.52 -10.13 -18.34
N SER A 55 -16.09 -9.13 -17.69
CA SER A 55 -17.40 -8.58 -18.06
C SER A 55 -17.53 -7.11 -17.66
N VAL A 56 -18.27 -6.36 -18.47
CA VAL A 56 -18.61 -4.97 -18.18
C VAL A 56 -20.11 -4.90 -17.92
N PRO A 57 -20.56 -4.55 -16.71
CA PRO A 57 -21.98 -4.50 -16.42
C PRO A 57 -22.66 -3.37 -17.20
N ALA A 58 -23.96 -3.53 -17.44
CA ALA A 58 -24.74 -2.48 -18.08
C ALA A 58 -24.63 -1.17 -17.27
N ASN A 59 -24.45 -0.05 -17.97
CA ASN A 59 -24.28 1.29 -17.39
C ASN A 59 -22.99 1.49 -16.57
N TYR A 60 -21.98 0.62 -16.71
CA TYR A 60 -20.65 0.91 -16.16
C TYR A 60 -20.07 2.17 -16.82
N SER A 61 -19.46 3.03 -16.02
CA SER A 61 -18.83 4.27 -16.49
C SER A 61 -17.46 4.46 -15.83
N VAL A 62 -16.54 4.99 -16.63
CA VAL A 62 -15.22 5.43 -16.19
C VAL A 62 -14.98 6.81 -16.80
N ASP A 63 -14.55 7.74 -15.95
CA ASP A 63 -14.29 9.12 -16.35
C ASP A 63 -12.78 9.35 -16.43
N PHE A 64 -12.38 10.23 -17.35
CA PHE A 64 -11.01 10.69 -17.47
C PHE A 64 -10.97 12.21 -17.43
N ILE A 65 -9.91 12.75 -16.85
CA ILE A 65 -9.64 14.17 -16.80
C ILE A 65 -8.43 14.51 -17.67
N VAL A 66 -8.52 15.63 -18.38
CA VAL A 66 -7.40 16.29 -19.04
C VAL A 66 -7.20 17.64 -18.36
N TYR A 67 -6.06 17.82 -17.70
CA TYR A 67 -5.69 19.09 -17.07
C TYR A 67 -4.58 19.77 -17.87
N TYR A 68 -4.81 21.00 -18.30
CA TYR A 68 -3.86 21.79 -19.08
C TYR A 68 -3.28 22.95 -18.27
N SER A 69 -1.99 23.22 -18.47
CA SER A 69 -1.31 24.42 -17.99
C SER A 69 -0.37 24.95 -19.06
N ASN A 70 -0.37 26.26 -19.28
CA ASN A 70 0.66 26.95 -20.07
C ASN A 70 1.80 27.52 -19.21
N ARG A 71 1.87 27.12 -17.93
CA ARG A 71 2.84 27.55 -16.91
C ARG A 71 3.72 26.41 -16.38
N GLY A 72 3.96 25.41 -17.22
CA GLY A 72 4.84 24.29 -16.96
C GLY A 72 4.19 23.16 -16.18
N ILE A 73 4.93 22.05 -16.08
CA ILE A 73 4.47 20.80 -15.47
C ILE A 73 4.13 20.94 -13.99
N ASN A 74 4.90 21.71 -13.22
CA ASN A 74 4.65 21.90 -11.78
C ASN A 74 3.26 22.50 -11.51
N GLN A 75 2.86 23.50 -12.30
CA GLN A 75 1.55 24.13 -12.17
C GLN A 75 0.43 23.18 -12.62
N ALA A 76 0.65 22.40 -13.69
CA ALA A 76 -0.30 21.40 -14.16
C ALA A 76 -0.55 20.34 -13.08
N MET A 77 0.52 19.73 -12.56
CA MET A 77 0.47 18.72 -11.50
C MET A 77 -0.20 19.24 -10.23
N THR A 78 0.19 20.44 -9.78
CA THR A 78 -0.35 21.03 -8.55
C THR A 78 -1.86 21.24 -8.66
N ASN A 79 -2.33 21.79 -9.77
CA ASN A 79 -3.75 22.11 -9.90
C ASN A 79 -4.60 20.90 -10.26
N TRP A 80 -4.09 19.97 -11.05
CA TRP A 80 -4.71 18.67 -11.28
C TRP A 80 -4.92 17.93 -9.95
N GLY A 81 -3.88 17.86 -9.11
CA GLY A 81 -3.97 17.26 -7.78
C GLY A 81 -4.97 17.98 -6.88
N LYS A 82 -4.94 19.33 -6.83
CA LYS A 82 -5.93 20.13 -6.07
C LYS A 82 -7.36 19.90 -6.54
N PHE A 83 -7.58 19.80 -7.85
CA PHE A 83 -8.88 19.52 -8.42
C PHE A 83 -9.39 18.15 -7.97
N LEU A 84 -8.59 17.10 -8.10
CA LEU A 84 -8.98 15.75 -7.67
C LEU A 84 -9.21 15.66 -6.16
N LEU A 85 -8.35 16.26 -5.34
CA LEU A 85 -8.56 16.34 -3.89
C LEU A 85 -9.87 17.05 -3.54
N SER A 86 -10.23 18.12 -4.24
CA SER A 86 -11.49 18.84 -4.06
C SER A 86 -12.69 18.02 -4.51
N LEU A 87 -12.60 17.36 -5.66
CA LEU A 87 -13.67 16.53 -6.23
C LEU A 87 -14.04 15.39 -5.28
N TYR A 88 -13.04 14.72 -4.72
CA TYR A 88 -13.19 13.60 -3.79
C TYR A 88 -13.36 14.03 -2.33
N GLN A 89 -13.32 15.35 -2.06
CA GLN A 89 -13.39 15.92 -0.72
C GLN A 89 -12.40 15.25 0.24
N LYS A 90 -11.19 14.92 -0.25
CA LYS A 90 -10.20 14.20 0.53
C LYS A 90 -9.79 15.03 1.74
N ASN A 91 -10.13 14.52 2.92
CA ASN A 91 -9.78 15.16 4.18
C ASN A 91 -8.27 15.00 4.42
N LEU A 92 -7.55 16.13 4.43
CA LEU A 92 -6.10 16.17 4.65
C LEU A 92 -5.69 16.26 6.12
N PHE A 93 -6.65 16.30 7.06
CA PHE A 93 -6.38 16.38 8.49
C PHE A 93 -5.44 15.26 8.94
N ARG A 94 -5.72 14.01 8.55
CA ARG A 94 -4.86 12.86 8.92
C ARG A 94 -3.43 13.03 8.45
N ARG A 95 -3.23 13.46 7.20
CA ARG A 95 -1.90 13.72 6.65
C ARG A 95 -1.17 14.85 7.39
N GLN A 96 -1.87 15.89 7.83
CA GLN A 96 -1.27 17.02 8.54
C GLN A 96 -0.76 16.65 9.95
N PHE A 97 -1.39 15.66 10.58
CA PHE A 97 -1.05 15.21 11.93
C PHE A 97 -0.41 13.81 11.95
N ASP A 98 0.03 13.31 10.79
CA ASP A 98 0.69 12.03 10.70
C ASP A 98 2.10 12.13 11.31
N THR A 99 2.33 11.37 12.38
CA THR A 99 3.61 11.30 13.08
C THR A 99 4.76 10.93 12.12
N THR A 100 4.51 10.02 11.18
CA THR A 100 5.52 9.51 10.26
C THR A 100 5.93 10.54 9.19
N LEU A 101 5.09 11.54 8.93
CA LEU A 101 5.39 12.65 8.02
C LEU A 101 5.96 13.89 8.74
N SER A 102 5.79 13.97 10.06
CA SER A 102 6.11 15.16 10.85
C SER A 102 7.40 15.03 11.65
N TYR A 103 7.84 13.80 11.91
CA TYR A 103 8.99 13.52 12.75
C TYR A 103 9.95 12.52 12.12
N MET A 104 11.18 12.49 12.62
CA MET A 104 12.16 11.50 12.24
C MET A 104 11.84 10.16 12.94
N GLY A 105 11.77 9.07 12.16
CA GLY A 105 11.62 7.71 12.68
C GLY A 105 12.82 6.83 12.37
N TYR A 106 12.96 5.75 13.12
CA TYR A 106 13.97 4.72 12.86
C TYR A 106 13.36 3.58 12.04
N TRP A 107 13.91 3.31 10.86
CA TRP A 107 13.35 2.35 9.91
C TRP A 107 14.21 1.09 9.78
N THR A 108 13.57 -0.06 9.61
CA THR A 108 14.25 -1.35 9.41
C THR A 108 13.95 -1.97 8.03
N ASP A 109 13.46 -1.15 7.10
CA ASP A 109 13.08 -1.49 5.73
C ASP A 109 14.30 -1.69 4.80
N ASN A 110 14.06 -2.18 3.60
CA ASN A 110 15.02 -2.45 2.55
C ASN A 110 15.99 -1.28 2.32
N GLY A 111 17.27 -1.57 2.48
CA GLY A 111 18.35 -0.58 2.45
C GLY A 111 18.82 -0.14 3.85
N ALA A 112 18.06 -0.42 4.92
CA ALA A 112 18.53 -0.24 6.29
C ALA A 112 19.50 -1.35 6.71
N TYR A 113 20.40 -1.05 7.65
CA TYR A 113 21.44 -1.98 8.09
C TYR A 113 20.88 -3.27 8.71
N TYR A 114 19.77 -3.16 9.45
CA TYR A 114 19.13 -4.29 10.14
C TYR A 114 18.03 -4.97 9.32
N TYR A 115 17.88 -4.64 8.03
CA TYR A 115 16.94 -5.33 7.15
C TYR A 115 17.36 -6.79 6.92
N TYR A 116 16.59 -7.76 7.41
CA TYR A 116 16.94 -9.19 7.42
C TYR A 116 18.33 -9.48 8.03
N ASN A 117 18.78 -8.64 8.96
CA ASN A 117 20.13 -8.69 9.51
C ASN A 117 20.15 -8.33 11.02
N PRO A 118 19.52 -9.15 11.89
CA PRO A 118 19.60 -8.91 13.34
C PRO A 118 21.04 -9.09 13.82
N GLU A 119 21.35 -8.58 15.01
CA GLU A 119 22.68 -8.74 15.59
C GLU A 119 23.06 -10.23 15.73
N LYS A 120 24.34 -10.53 15.51
CA LYS A 120 24.83 -11.92 15.50
C LYS A 120 24.54 -12.61 16.83
N GLY A 121 23.77 -13.70 16.76
CA GLY A 121 23.40 -14.50 17.94
C GLY A 121 22.23 -13.92 18.76
N LYS A 122 21.54 -12.90 18.24
CA LYS A 122 20.36 -12.29 18.86
C LYS A 122 19.16 -12.37 17.92
N ASN A 123 17.97 -12.27 18.50
CA ASN A 123 16.73 -12.03 17.76
C ASN A 123 16.55 -10.53 17.49
N TYR A 124 15.48 -10.19 16.77
CA TYR A 124 15.16 -8.80 16.48
C TYR A 124 14.72 -8.02 17.70
N GLU A 125 13.96 -8.62 18.61
CA GLU A 125 13.55 -7.96 19.85
C GLU A 125 14.76 -7.40 20.60
N THR A 126 15.76 -8.24 20.87
CA THR A 126 16.99 -7.81 21.55
C THR A 126 17.76 -6.78 20.72
N THR A 127 17.89 -7.03 19.41
CA THR A 127 18.56 -6.09 18.47
C THR A 127 17.94 -4.70 18.51
N ILE A 128 16.61 -4.60 18.51
CA ILE A 128 15.90 -3.32 18.57
C ILE A 128 16.12 -2.64 19.92
N LEU A 129 16.13 -3.39 21.02
CA LEU A 129 16.43 -2.83 22.34
C LEU A 129 17.86 -2.27 22.41
N ASP A 130 18.85 -2.97 21.86
CA ASP A 130 20.24 -2.48 21.79
C ASP A 130 20.36 -1.22 20.92
N VAL A 131 19.65 -1.17 19.79
CA VAL A 131 19.55 0.01 18.94
C VAL A 131 18.94 1.18 19.70
N MET A 132 17.88 0.95 20.47
CA MET A 132 17.24 2.00 21.27
C MET A 132 18.12 2.49 22.41
N ASP A 133 18.86 1.60 23.08
CA ASP A 133 19.85 1.96 24.10
C ASP A 133 20.94 2.85 23.50
N TYR A 134 21.43 2.52 22.29
CA TYR A 134 22.37 3.35 21.55
C TYR A 134 21.77 4.73 21.21
N ILE A 135 20.58 4.76 20.61
CA ILE A 135 19.87 5.99 20.22
C ILE A 135 19.69 6.91 21.43
N ASN A 136 19.28 6.37 22.57
CA ASN A 136 19.09 7.12 23.81
C ASN A 136 20.43 7.65 24.35
N ARG A 137 21.49 6.83 24.33
CA ARG A 137 22.83 7.26 24.77
C ARG A 137 23.40 8.40 23.92
N GLU A 138 23.20 8.32 22.61
CA GLU A 138 23.65 9.36 21.66
C GLU A 138 22.69 10.55 21.57
N ASN A 139 21.59 10.55 22.32
CA ASN A 139 20.54 11.58 22.32
C ASN A 139 19.95 11.85 20.93
N ILE A 140 19.75 10.80 20.12
CA ILE A 140 19.11 10.92 18.81
C ILE A 140 17.58 10.91 19.00
N SER A 141 16.88 11.96 18.55
CA SER A 141 15.45 12.14 18.81
C SER A 141 14.57 11.47 17.75
N PHE A 142 14.57 10.14 17.69
CA PHE A 142 13.56 9.41 16.94
C PHE A 142 12.22 9.41 17.68
N GLN A 143 11.13 9.62 16.94
CA GLN A 143 9.78 9.75 17.50
C GLN A 143 8.89 8.54 17.21
N TYR A 144 9.37 7.60 16.41
CA TYR A 144 8.71 6.32 16.14
C TYR A 144 9.70 5.31 15.55
N ILE A 145 9.31 4.04 15.52
CA ILE A 145 10.06 2.94 14.90
C ILE A 145 9.20 2.28 13.81
N GLN A 146 9.80 1.89 12.68
CA GLN A 146 9.18 1.02 11.69
C GLN A 146 9.77 -0.39 11.76
N TYR A 147 8.88 -1.38 11.85
CA TYR A 147 9.21 -2.79 11.84
C TYR A 147 8.84 -3.39 10.48
N ASP A 148 9.87 -3.72 9.71
CA ASP A 148 9.71 -4.24 8.36
C ASP A 148 9.26 -5.72 8.34
N SER A 149 9.14 -6.30 7.16
CA SER A 149 8.66 -7.64 6.85
C SER A 149 9.32 -8.81 7.57
N TRP A 150 10.29 -8.63 8.45
CA TRP A 150 11.03 -9.73 9.11
C TRP A 150 10.33 -10.34 10.34
N TRP A 151 9.27 -9.71 10.89
CA TRP A 151 8.67 -10.14 12.16
C TRP A 151 7.50 -11.12 12.05
N TYR A 152 7.01 -11.44 10.86
CA TYR A 152 5.87 -12.34 10.65
C TYR A 152 6.16 -13.44 9.61
N ASP A 153 5.40 -14.53 9.70
CA ASP A 153 5.54 -15.68 8.83
C ASP A 153 5.06 -15.41 7.40
N LYS A 154 5.81 -15.96 6.46
CA LYS A 154 5.51 -15.86 5.02
C LYS A 154 5.20 -17.24 4.46
N GLY A 155 4.30 -17.27 3.49
CA GLY A 155 3.92 -18.49 2.81
C GLY A 155 4.84 -18.84 1.64
N HIS A 156 4.40 -19.82 0.86
CA HIS A 156 5.19 -20.44 -0.22
C HIS A 156 5.61 -19.47 -1.34
N VAL A 157 4.92 -18.36 -1.55
CA VAL A 157 5.29 -17.32 -2.53
C VAL A 157 5.88 -16.07 -1.88
N ASN A 158 6.29 -16.17 -0.61
CA ASN A 158 6.83 -15.10 0.22
C ASN A 158 5.84 -13.96 0.52
N GLY A 159 4.53 -14.21 0.40
CA GLY A 159 3.46 -13.32 0.88
C GLY A 159 3.16 -13.54 2.36
N THR A 160 2.36 -12.67 2.97
CA THR A 160 1.97 -12.78 4.38
C THR A 160 1.11 -14.03 4.60
N LEU A 161 1.57 -14.92 5.49
CA LEU A 161 0.84 -16.12 5.89
C LEU A 161 -0.07 -15.82 7.09
N THR A 162 0.50 -15.18 8.10
CA THR A 162 -0.19 -14.60 9.25
C THR A 162 0.51 -13.29 9.58
N TRP A 163 -0.20 -12.32 10.13
CA TRP A 163 0.35 -11.02 10.49
C TRP A 163 0.49 -10.92 12.01
N THR A 164 1.12 -11.94 12.58
CA THR A 164 1.38 -12.11 14.02
C THR A 164 2.89 -12.19 14.23
N PRO A 165 3.44 -11.55 15.28
CA PRO A 165 4.85 -11.68 15.62
C PRO A 165 5.27 -13.13 15.82
N THR A 166 6.36 -13.54 15.17
CA THR A 166 6.95 -14.86 15.38
C THR A 166 7.72 -14.88 16.70
N ALA A 167 7.71 -16.03 17.38
CA ALA A 167 8.47 -16.21 18.62
C ALA A 167 9.99 -16.10 18.39
N ASP A 168 10.46 -16.38 17.17
CA ASP A 168 11.88 -16.26 16.81
C ASP A 168 12.32 -14.81 16.64
N ALA A 169 11.47 -13.94 16.10
CA ALA A 169 11.80 -12.54 15.89
C ALA A 169 11.52 -11.69 17.15
N ILE A 170 10.33 -11.86 17.72
CA ILE A 170 9.80 -11.04 18.83
C ILE A 170 9.11 -11.94 19.87
N PRO A 171 9.88 -12.70 20.69
CA PRO A 171 9.35 -13.71 21.60
C PRO A 171 8.36 -13.17 22.64
N ASP A 172 8.55 -11.94 23.12
CA ASP A 172 7.67 -11.33 24.12
C ASP A 172 6.58 -10.44 23.49
N GLY A 173 6.54 -10.38 22.15
CA GLY A 173 5.55 -9.68 21.35
C GLY A 173 5.67 -8.14 21.36
N PHE A 174 4.86 -7.50 20.53
CA PHE A 174 4.91 -6.03 20.39
C PHE A 174 4.53 -5.27 21.66
N GLY A 175 3.64 -5.80 22.51
CA GLY A 175 3.29 -5.14 23.77
C GLY A 175 4.49 -4.97 24.70
N TYR A 176 5.37 -5.97 24.76
CA TYR A 176 6.63 -5.89 25.49
C TYR A 176 7.58 -4.86 24.85
N LEU A 177 7.81 -4.97 23.54
CA LEU A 177 8.66 -4.03 22.81
C LEU A 177 8.20 -2.58 22.98
N ALA A 178 6.91 -2.30 22.78
CA ALA A 178 6.34 -0.97 22.96
C ALA A 178 6.56 -0.42 24.37
N ASN A 179 6.41 -1.27 25.40
CA ASN A 179 6.67 -0.88 26.78
C ASN A 179 8.16 -0.62 27.06
N LYS A 180 9.07 -1.27 26.33
CA LYS A 180 10.52 -1.04 26.49
C LYS A 180 11.01 0.17 25.72
N THR A 181 10.55 0.35 24.48
CA THR A 181 11.00 1.45 23.62
C THR A 181 10.30 2.76 23.95
N GLN A 182 9.08 2.72 24.51
CA GLN A 182 8.25 3.90 24.79
C GLN A 182 8.01 4.78 23.55
N LEU A 183 8.07 4.17 22.35
CA LEU A 183 7.84 4.85 21.08
C LEU A 183 6.61 4.28 20.37
N PRO A 184 5.82 5.15 19.69
CA PRO A 184 4.91 4.72 18.64
C PRO A 184 5.63 3.88 17.58
N PHE A 185 4.90 2.97 16.94
CA PHE A 185 5.50 2.14 15.91
C PHE A 185 4.58 1.89 14.72
N SER A 186 5.21 1.56 13.61
CA SER A 186 4.56 1.20 12.35
C SER A 186 5.03 -0.17 11.92
N CYS A 187 4.19 -0.88 11.18
CA CYS A 187 4.49 -2.24 10.75
C CYS A 187 4.18 -2.44 9.28
N HIS A 188 5.10 -3.12 8.63
CA HIS A 188 5.01 -3.57 7.25
C HIS A 188 4.05 -4.75 7.07
N ASN A 189 3.33 -4.80 5.95
CA ASN A 189 2.67 -5.98 5.40
C ASN A 189 2.98 -6.14 3.91
N ARG A 190 3.20 -7.37 3.46
CA ARG A 190 3.33 -7.71 2.03
C ARG A 190 1.95 -7.91 1.41
N PHE A 191 1.91 -8.37 0.17
CA PHE A 191 0.74 -9.07 -0.35
C PHE A 191 0.38 -10.30 0.48
N TRP A 192 -0.87 -10.76 0.40
CA TRP A 192 -1.30 -11.98 1.10
C TRP A 192 -0.96 -13.25 0.30
N ASP A 193 -0.36 -14.22 0.97
CA ASP A 193 -0.15 -15.54 0.40
C ASP A 193 -1.48 -16.31 0.38
N ASN A 194 -1.73 -17.09 -0.67
CA ASN A 194 -2.96 -17.84 -0.73
C ASN A 194 -3.05 -18.93 0.35
N GLN A 195 -1.95 -19.32 1.00
CA GLN A 195 -1.96 -20.22 2.15
C GLN A 195 -2.26 -19.51 3.48
N THR A 196 -2.61 -18.21 3.46
CA THR A 196 -2.86 -17.45 4.69
C THR A 196 -3.84 -18.15 5.63
N SER A 197 -3.49 -18.19 6.91
CA SER A 197 -4.31 -18.84 7.95
C SER A 197 -5.64 -18.13 8.19
N TYR A 198 -5.83 -16.92 7.66
CA TYR A 198 -7.05 -16.14 7.80
C TYR A 198 -8.17 -16.60 6.86
N ALA A 199 -7.82 -17.20 5.72
CA ALA A 199 -8.76 -17.57 4.67
C ALA A 199 -9.60 -18.80 5.04
N GLN A 200 -10.90 -18.76 4.77
CA GLN A 200 -11.83 -19.88 5.02
C GLN A 200 -11.41 -21.19 4.36
N TYR A 201 -10.86 -21.13 3.14
CA TYR A 201 -10.41 -22.34 2.43
C TYR A 201 -9.13 -22.96 3.01
N ASN A 202 -8.45 -22.27 3.95
CA ASN A 202 -7.35 -22.78 4.77
C ASN A 202 -7.79 -23.05 6.23
N GLY A 203 -9.09 -23.07 6.51
CA GLY A 203 -9.64 -23.26 7.87
C GLY A 203 -9.74 -21.99 8.71
N GLY A 204 -9.48 -20.82 8.14
CA GLY A 204 -9.65 -19.51 8.76
C GLY A 204 -11.11 -19.03 8.80
N LYS A 205 -11.30 -17.78 9.22
CA LYS A 205 -12.64 -17.19 9.44
C LYS A 205 -13.16 -16.39 8.24
N TYR A 206 -12.26 -15.84 7.42
CA TYR A 206 -12.61 -14.72 6.53
C TYR A 206 -12.63 -15.11 5.06
N LEU A 207 -13.45 -14.40 4.29
CA LEU A 207 -13.47 -14.54 2.84
C LEU A 207 -12.20 -13.94 2.23
N PHE A 208 -11.48 -14.78 1.50
CA PHE A 208 -10.33 -14.41 0.67
C PHE A 208 -10.55 -14.97 -0.73
N ILE A 209 -10.18 -14.20 -1.74
CA ILE A 209 -10.15 -14.66 -3.13
C ILE A 209 -8.74 -15.17 -3.39
N SER A 210 -8.61 -16.49 -3.55
CA SER A 210 -7.36 -17.14 -3.89
C SER A 210 -7.12 -17.08 -5.40
N ASP A 211 -5.91 -16.66 -5.78
CA ASP A 211 -5.35 -16.93 -7.09
C ASP A 211 -4.40 -18.14 -6.96
N GLN A 212 -4.80 -19.25 -7.57
CA GLN A 212 -4.05 -20.50 -7.51
C GLN A 212 -2.83 -20.50 -8.44
N ASP A 213 -2.85 -19.68 -9.50
CA ASP A 213 -1.77 -19.65 -10.49
C ASP A 213 -0.58 -18.85 -9.96
N SER A 214 -0.86 -17.69 -9.36
CA SER A 214 0.17 -16.83 -8.78
C SER A 214 0.53 -17.17 -7.33
N GLY A 215 -0.35 -17.88 -6.62
CA GLY A 215 -0.19 -18.16 -5.20
C GLY A 215 -0.59 -17.00 -4.28
N LEU A 216 -1.17 -15.92 -4.82
CA LEU A 216 -1.60 -14.73 -4.07
C LEU A 216 -3.06 -14.85 -3.62
N ALA A 217 -3.46 -14.05 -2.64
CA ALA A 217 -4.86 -13.87 -2.29
C ALA A 217 -5.21 -12.41 -1.99
N ILE A 218 -6.49 -12.05 -2.15
CA ILE A 218 -7.04 -10.75 -1.74
C ILE A 218 -8.10 -10.97 -0.67
N PRO A 219 -8.05 -10.27 0.48
CA PRO A 219 -9.16 -10.31 1.44
C PRO A 219 -10.40 -9.64 0.84
N ASP A 220 -11.52 -10.37 0.83
CA ASP A 220 -12.82 -9.89 0.36
C ASP A 220 -13.86 -9.82 1.49
N ASP A 221 -13.38 -9.48 2.68
CA ASP A 221 -14.15 -9.47 3.92
C ASP A 221 -13.89 -8.17 4.70
N ASN A 222 -14.93 -7.38 4.97
CA ASN A 222 -14.78 -6.16 5.76
C ASN A 222 -14.41 -6.47 7.22
N GLN A 223 -14.89 -7.59 7.77
CA GLN A 223 -14.63 -7.97 9.14
C GLN A 223 -13.16 -8.38 9.33
N PHE A 224 -12.52 -8.91 8.30
CA PHE A 224 -11.09 -9.22 8.32
C PHE A 224 -10.27 -7.99 8.71
N TRP A 225 -10.46 -6.87 8.01
CA TRP A 225 -9.72 -5.65 8.28
C TRP A 225 -10.03 -5.06 9.66
N ILE A 226 -11.29 -5.13 10.09
CA ILE A 226 -11.70 -4.68 11.44
C ILE A 226 -10.99 -5.51 12.51
N ASP A 227 -11.00 -6.84 12.38
CA ASP A 227 -10.40 -7.74 13.36
C ASP A 227 -8.86 -7.60 13.35
N LEU A 228 -8.24 -7.39 12.18
CA LEU A 228 -6.80 -7.14 12.02
C LEU A 228 -6.37 -5.86 12.75
N PHE A 229 -7.04 -4.72 12.53
CA PHE A 229 -6.71 -3.46 13.21
C PHE A 229 -7.13 -3.43 14.68
N ASN A 230 -8.15 -4.20 15.07
CA ASN A 230 -8.49 -4.38 16.48
C ASN A 230 -7.38 -5.13 17.22
N MET A 231 -6.80 -6.17 16.61
CA MET A 231 -5.68 -6.91 17.18
C MET A 231 -4.49 -5.98 17.48
N THR A 232 -4.17 -5.04 16.58
CA THR A 232 -3.04 -4.13 16.80
C THR A 232 -3.23 -3.18 17.99
N GLN A 233 -4.47 -2.95 18.45
CA GLN A 233 -4.72 -2.15 19.66
C GLN A 233 -4.13 -2.78 20.92
N HIS A 234 -3.89 -4.11 20.90
CA HIS A 234 -3.25 -4.82 21.99
C HIS A 234 -1.72 -4.84 21.90
N TRP A 235 -1.15 -4.36 20.78
CA TRP A 235 0.30 -4.30 20.58
C TRP A 235 0.94 -3.04 21.19
N GLY A 236 0.14 -2.02 21.51
CA GLY A 236 0.61 -0.73 22.02
C GLY A 236 0.31 0.42 21.05
N PRO A 237 1.14 1.49 21.03
CA PRO A 237 0.91 2.69 20.21
C PRO A 237 1.23 2.44 18.72
N PHE A 238 0.48 1.54 18.09
CA PHE A 238 0.55 1.29 16.65
C PHE A 238 -0.06 2.45 15.86
N ILE A 239 0.72 3.07 14.97
CA ILE A 239 0.33 4.33 14.30
C ILE A 239 0.19 4.22 12.79
N MET A 240 0.84 3.25 12.15
CA MET A 240 0.80 3.13 10.69
C MET A 240 0.94 1.68 10.22
N TYR A 241 0.05 1.32 9.28
CA TYR A 241 0.11 0.09 8.50
C TYR A 241 0.69 0.39 7.13
N GLU A 242 1.80 -0.26 6.79
CA GLU A 242 2.37 -0.19 5.45
C GLU A 242 1.89 -1.38 4.61
N GLN A 243 1.20 -1.09 3.51
CA GLN A 243 0.86 -2.09 2.49
C GLN A 243 1.88 -2.00 1.35
N ASP A 244 2.82 -2.95 1.32
CA ASP A 244 3.86 -3.05 0.29
C ASP A 244 3.50 -4.07 -0.80
N TRP A 245 4.32 -4.10 -1.86
CA TRP A 245 4.21 -4.96 -3.02
C TRP A 245 2.90 -4.81 -3.79
N LEU A 246 2.30 -3.62 -3.74
CA LEU A 246 1.06 -3.30 -4.45
C LEU A 246 1.16 -3.52 -5.97
N HIS A 247 2.32 -3.26 -6.57
CA HIS A 247 2.59 -3.60 -7.97
C HIS A 247 2.45 -5.10 -8.24
N LYS A 248 2.99 -5.95 -7.37
CA LYS A 248 2.94 -7.40 -7.51
C LYS A 248 1.52 -7.93 -7.35
N GLU A 249 0.78 -7.45 -6.34
CA GLU A 249 -0.64 -7.78 -6.19
C GLU A 249 -1.46 -7.35 -7.41
N THR A 250 -1.15 -6.19 -7.99
CA THR A 250 -1.84 -5.72 -9.21
C THR A 250 -1.48 -6.55 -10.44
N ASP A 251 -0.21 -6.91 -10.63
CA ASP A 251 0.26 -7.51 -11.87
C ASP A 251 0.10 -9.03 -11.91
N GLU A 252 0.12 -9.69 -10.74
CA GLU A 252 0.13 -11.15 -10.64
C GLU A 252 -1.19 -11.73 -10.14
N ASN A 253 -2.02 -10.95 -9.42
CA ASN A 253 -3.31 -11.46 -8.95
C ASN A 253 -4.40 -11.28 -10.01
N GLN A 254 -4.85 -12.38 -10.61
CA GLN A 254 -5.81 -12.38 -11.72
C GLN A 254 -7.08 -11.59 -11.40
N ILE A 255 -7.66 -11.74 -10.21
CA ILE A 255 -8.93 -11.09 -9.89
C ILE A 255 -8.80 -9.56 -9.90
N VAL A 256 -7.63 -9.01 -9.58
CA VAL A 256 -7.38 -7.56 -9.60
C VAL A 256 -7.30 -7.03 -11.03
N LEU A 257 -7.04 -7.91 -12.02
CA LEU A 257 -6.94 -7.57 -13.43
C LEU A 257 -8.23 -7.86 -14.23
N THR A 258 -9.05 -8.80 -13.75
CA THR A 258 -10.27 -9.23 -14.46
C THR A 258 -11.57 -8.68 -13.87
N ASP A 259 -11.59 -8.33 -12.57
CA ASP A 259 -12.74 -7.74 -11.90
C ASP A 259 -12.62 -6.21 -11.78
N LEU A 260 -13.71 -5.51 -12.07
CA LEU A 260 -13.75 -4.04 -12.10
C LEU A 260 -13.78 -3.39 -10.70
N ASP A 261 -14.17 -4.14 -9.66
CA ASP A 261 -14.47 -3.61 -8.34
C ASP A 261 -13.52 -4.12 -7.24
N ILE A 262 -12.99 -5.34 -7.36
CA ILE A 262 -12.21 -6.00 -6.29
C ILE A 262 -11.02 -5.16 -5.83
N GLY A 263 -10.22 -4.59 -6.74
CA GLY A 263 -9.08 -3.76 -6.37
C GLY A 263 -9.49 -2.54 -5.52
N ARG A 264 -10.60 -1.89 -5.86
CA ARG A 264 -11.14 -0.76 -5.10
C ARG A 264 -11.74 -1.23 -3.76
N LYS A 265 -12.50 -2.32 -3.76
CA LYS A 265 -13.15 -2.89 -2.57
C LYS A 265 -12.10 -3.25 -1.50
N TRP A 266 -11.03 -3.91 -1.91
CA TRP A 266 -9.90 -4.28 -1.07
C TRP A 266 -9.27 -3.06 -0.39
N LEU A 267 -8.82 -2.07 -1.18
CA LEU A 267 -8.10 -0.91 -0.66
C LEU A 267 -8.99 0.00 0.21
N THR A 268 -10.25 0.20 -0.21
CA THR A 268 -11.20 1.01 0.57
C THR A 268 -11.67 0.29 1.84
N GLY A 269 -11.78 -1.04 1.84
CA GLY A 269 -12.06 -1.85 3.02
C GLY A 269 -10.98 -1.71 4.09
N MET A 270 -9.71 -1.90 3.68
CA MET A 270 -8.54 -1.68 4.52
C MET A 270 -8.53 -0.27 5.12
N GLY A 271 -8.72 0.75 4.28
CA GLY A 271 -8.73 2.15 4.70
C GLY A 271 -9.85 2.53 5.67
N LYS A 272 -11.06 2.00 5.47
CA LYS A 272 -12.19 2.23 6.39
C LYS A 272 -11.94 1.62 7.76
N ALA A 273 -11.35 0.42 7.81
CA ALA A 273 -11.01 -0.22 9.07
C ALA A 273 -9.90 0.55 9.80
N ALA A 274 -8.80 0.90 9.12
CA ALA A 274 -7.75 1.76 9.69
C ALA A 274 -8.30 3.09 10.21
N ALA A 275 -9.32 3.63 9.54
CA ALA A 275 -9.96 4.85 9.98
C ALA A 275 -10.74 4.72 11.30
N THR A 276 -11.20 3.51 11.65
CA THR A 276 -12.02 3.21 12.83
C THR A 276 -11.17 3.09 14.10
N PHE A 277 -9.95 2.55 14.00
CA PHE A 277 -9.11 2.24 15.14
C PHE A 277 -7.98 3.28 15.30
N GLY A 278 -8.07 4.14 16.31
CA GLY A 278 -6.96 5.00 16.76
C GLY A 278 -6.41 6.00 15.74
N LEU A 279 -7.10 6.22 14.62
CA LEU A 279 -6.62 6.99 13.46
C LEU A 279 -5.34 6.41 12.83
N VAL A 280 -5.19 5.08 12.77
CA VAL A 280 -4.07 4.44 12.08
C VAL A 280 -3.94 4.97 10.64
N SER A 281 -2.74 5.40 10.28
CA SER A 281 -2.38 5.81 8.92
C SER A 281 -2.06 4.58 8.06
N ILE A 282 -2.22 4.73 6.75
CA ILE A 282 -1.79 3.76 5.76
C ILE A 282 -0.71 4.39 4.89
N GLN A 283 0.37 3.65 4.69
CA GLN A 283 1.38 3.90 3.68
C GLN A 283 1.25 2.87 2.56
N TYR A 284 1.25 3.34 1.32
CA TYR A 284 1.38 2.48 0.16
C TYR A 284 2.85 2.38 -0.27
N CYS A 285 3.34 1.16 -0.41
CA CYS A 285 4.69 0.89 -0.87
C CYS A 285 4.69 0.05 -2.16
N SER A 286 5.72 0.28 -2.97
CA SER A 286 5.87 -0.27 -4.32
C SER A 286 4.60 -0.10 -5.17
N ALA A 287 4.01 1.10 -5.10
CA ALA A 287 2.66 1.39 -5.59
C ALA A 287 2.67 2.03 -6.99
N TYR A 288 1.76 1.56 -7.86
CA TYR A 288 1.42 2.26 -9.10
C TYR A 288 0.61 3.55 -8.89
N SER A 289 0.62 4.40 -9.92
CA SER A 289 -0.19 5.63 -10.00
C SER A 289 -1.68 5.40 -9.74
N LYS A 290 -2.25 4.24 -10.12
CA LYS A 290 -3.65 3.89 -9.80
C LYS A 290 -3.91 3.79 -8.29
N HIS A 291 -2.95 3.31 -7.49
CA HIS A 291 -3.08 3.22 -6.03
C HIS A 291 -3.04 4.62 -5.41
N ILE A 292 -2.14 5.47 -5.90
CA ILE A 292 -2.05 6.88 -5.50
C ILE A 292 -3.39 7.59 -5.78
N LEU A 293 -3.98 7.38 -6.95
CA LEU A 293 -5.30 7.92 -7.28
C LEU A 293 -6.41 7.30 -6.43
N GLN A 294 -6.39 5.99 -6.21
CA GLN A 294 -7.36 5.32 -5.34
C GLN A 294 -7.34 5.85 -3.91
N SER A 295 -6.19 6.36 -3.45
CA SER A 295 -6.06 7.03 -2.15
C SER A 295 -6.99 8.25 -2.00
N LEU A 296 -7.48 8.85 -3.09
CA LEU A 296 -8.43 9.96 -3.05
C LEU A 296 -9.71 9.60 -2.27
N GLU A 297 -10.11 8.33 -2.31
CA GLU A 297 -11.27 7.80 -1.59
C GLU A 297 -10.93 7.29 -0.18
N ILE A 298 -9.66 7.33 0.21
CA ILE A 298 -9.14 6.67 1.41
C ILE A 298 -8.39 7.69 2.27
N PRO A 299 -9.09 8.37 3.20
CA PRO A 299 -8.47 9.38 4.07
C PRO A 299 -7.35 8.84 4.97
N ALA A 300 -7.38 7.53 5.27
CA ALA A 300 -6.34 6.88 6.07
C ALA A 300 -5.00 6.78 5.32
N VAL A 301 -4.99 6.84 3.97
CA VAL A 301 -3.76 6.82 3.18
C VAL A 301 -3.14 8.20 3.15
N THR A 302 -2.00 8.34 3.83
CA THR A 302 -1.26 9.59 4.03
C THR A 302 0.07 9.61 3.28
N GLN A 303 0.58 8.44 2.88
CA GLN A 303 1.84 8.21 2.16
C GLN A 303 1.65 7.31 0.95
#